data_AF-A0A955AZZ2-F1
#
_entry.id   AF-A0A955AZZ2-F1
#
_cell.length_a   1.000
_cell.length_b   1.000
_cell.length_c   1.000
_cell.angle_alpha   90.00
_cell.angle_beta   90.00
_cell.angle_gamma   90.00
#
_symmetry.space_group_name_H-M   'P 1'
#
loop_
_entity.id
_entity.type
_entity.pdbx_description
1 polymer ?
#
loop_
_entity_poly.entity_id
_entity_poly.type
_entity_poly.pdbx_seq_one_letter_code
_entity_poly.pdbx_strand_id
1 'polypeptide(L)'
;TEMFFDAVMREDRSILDFLVANFSYVNRRLAEHYGLENRPGGDEFQRVEFTDGRRGGVLTQASILTLTSNPTRTSPVKRGKWIMENILGTPPPEPPADVPLLEATSESNPNLSLREQMELHRRDPGCASCHRVMDTLGFGFENFDAVGRWRDKDNGAAIDPSGVLPSGESFRGPAELVRTLSQSKDDFARLLTDKMLTYALGRGLEPYDKCAVDEIVKQIADDEYRFSTLVTGIVLSEPFRMRRGEEAKP
;
A
#
# COMPACT_ATOMS: atom_id res chain seq x y z
N THR A 1 7.92 6.18 -8.80
CA THR A 1 6.90 5.11 -8.73
C THR A 1 6.61 4.53 -10.08
N GLU A 2 6.29 5.33 -11.10
CA GLU A 2 6.02 4.82 -12.46
C GLU A 2 7.17 3.98 -13.03
N MET A 3 8.42 4.44 -12.98
CA MET A 3 9.57 3.64 -13.43
C MET A 3 9.77 2.33 -12.65
N PHE A 4 9.41 2.31 -11.37
CA PHE A 4 9.44 1.08 -10.57
C PHE A 4 8.37 0.10 -11.04
N PHE A 5 7.15 0.59 -11.32
CA PHE A 5 6.09 -0.22 -11.88
C PHE A 5 6.46 -0.76 -13.26
N ASP A 6 6.98 0.11 -14.13
CA ASP A 6 7.43 -0.24 -15.48
C ASP A 6 8.53 -1.30 -15.44
N ALA A 7 9.48 -1.20 -14.50
CA ALA A 7 10.51 -2.23 -14.31
C ALA A 7 9.93 -3.58 -13.89
N VAL A 8 9.02 -3.63 -12.91
CA VAL A 8 8.37 -4.89 -12.50
C VAL A 8 7.65 -5.54 -13.67
N MET A 9 6.93 -4.74 -14.48
CA MET A 9 6.19 -5.22 -15.64
C MET A 9 7.12 -5.66 -16.79
N ARG A 10 8.06 -4.82 -17.22
CA ARG A 10 8.90 -5.07 -18.40
C ARG A 10 9.98 -6.12 -18.19
N GLU A 11 10.51 -6.22 -16.96
CA GLU A 11 11.48 -7.24 -16.59
C GLU A 11 10.79 -8.57 -16.22
N ASP A 12 9.47 -8.67 -16.39
CA ASP A 12 8.63 -9.82 -16.04
C ASP A 12 8.91 -10.35 -14.63
N ARG A 13 8.92 -9.44 -13.66
CA ARG A 13 9.19 -9.78 -12.28
C ARG A 13 7.94 -10.35 -11.61
N SER A 14 8.15 -10.92 -10.42
CA SER A 14 7.03 -11.32 -9.59
C SER A 14 6.19 -10.09 -9.23
N ILE A 15 4.86 -10.16 -9.32
CA ILE A 15 3.98 -9.08 -8.84
C ILE A 15 4.18 -8.80 -7.34
N LEU A 16 4.70 -9.77 -6.58
CA LEU A 16 5.03 -9.61 -5.16
C LEU A 16 6.17 -8.59 -4.96
N ASP A 17 6.98 -8.32 -5.99
CA ASP A 17 7.99 -7.26 -5.93
C ASP A 17 7.37 -5.87 -5.69
N PHE A 18 6.10 -5.65 -6.02
CA PHE A 18 5.40 -4.44 -5.60
C PHE A 18 5.37 -4.25 -4.08
N LEU A 19 5.47 -5.33 -3.30
CA LEU A 19 5.52 -5.29 -1.85
C LEU A 19 6.96 -5.36 -1.33
N VAL A 20 7.74 -6.33 -1.83
CA VAL A 20 9.00 -6.73 -1.16
C VAL A 20 10.28 -6.34 -1.90
N ALA A 21 10.19 -5.76 -3.10
CA ALA A 21 11.39 -5.39 -3.85
C ALA A 21 12.29 -4.47 -3.04
N ASN A 22 13.58 -4.77 -3.01
CA ASN A 22 14.58 -3.94 -2.34
C ASN A 22 15.16 -2.86 -3.26
N PHE A 23 14.48 -2.45 -4.33
CA PHE A 23 15.00 -1.44 -5.25
C PHE A 23 13.91 -0.45 -5.67
N SER A 24 14.34 0.72 -6.13
CA SER A 24 13.47 1.64 -6.85
C SER A 24 14.30 2.52 -7.78
N TYR A 25 13.66 3.52 -8.38
CA TYR A 25 14.31 4.51 -9.21
C TYR A 25 14.33 5.84 -8.47
N VAL A 26 15.52 6.39 -8.27
CA VAL A 26 15.73 7.68 -7.59
C VAL A 26 16.68 8.54 -8.41
N ASN A 27 16.46 9.85 -8.39
CA ASN A 27 17.43 10.83 -8.86
C ASN A 27 18.11 11.50 -7.66
N ARG A 28 19.02 12.45 -7.89
CA ARG A 28 19.76 13.14 -6.82
C ARG A 28 18.84 13.72 -5.74
N ARG A 29 17.79 14.46 -6.13
CA ARG A 29 16.87 15.11 -5.19
C ARG A 29 16.11 14.10 -4.33
N LEU A 30 15.63 13.01 -4.93
CA LEU A 30 14.92 11.97 -4.19
C LEU A 30 15.86 11.17 -3.29
N ALA A 31 17.09 10.90 -3.74
CA ALA A 31 18.10 10.24 -2.95
C ALA A 31 18.53 11.06 -1.72
N GLU A 32 18.68 12.39 -1.88
CA GLU A 32 18.87 13.34 -0.77
C GLU A 32 17.69 13.30 0.20
N HIS A 33 16.46 13.35 -0.32
CA HIS A 33 15.24 13.25 0.48
C HIS A 33 15.14 11.92 1.25
N TYR A 34 15.63 10.83 0.65
CA TYR A 34 15.66 9.50 1.27
C TYR A 34 16.81 9.30 2.24
N GLY A 35 17.80 10.18 2.24
CA GLY A 35 19.00 10.05 3.08
C GLY A 35 19.94 8.94 2.63
N LEU A 36 19.93 8.56 1.35
CA LEU A 36 20.81 7.50 0.83
C LEU A 36 22.27 7.96 0.84
N GLU A 37 23.23 7.10 1.15
CA GLU A 37 24.66 7.49 1.14
C GLU A 37 25.22 7.50 -0.28
N ASN A 38 24.98 6.42 -1.04
CA ASN A 38 25.40 6.30 -2.44
C ASN A 38 24.33 6.86 -3.38
N ARG A 39 24.35 8.19 -3.58
CA ARG A 39 23.33 8.91 -4.36
C ARG A 39 23.70 9.02 -5.84
N PRO A 40 22.74 8.89 -6.76
CA PRO A 40 22.88 9.40 -8.12
C PRO A 40 23.25 10.89 -8.12
N GLY A 41 24.18 11.29 -9.00
CA GLY A 41 24.66 12.66 -9.10
C GLY A 41 23.80 13.60 -9.95
N GLY A 42 22.88 13.06 -10.76
CA GLY A 42 22.11 13.79 -11.76
C GLY A 42 20.61 13.87 -11.47
N ASP A 43 19.90 14.60 -12.34
CA ASP A 43 18.44 14.74 -12.27
C ASP A 43 17.71 13.53 -12.89
N GLU A 44 18.42 12.73 -13.68
CA GLU A 44 17.95 11.46 -14.23
C GLU A 44 17.72 10.42 -13.13
N PHE A 45 16.64 9.65 -13.30
CA PHE A 45 16.32 8.55 -12.39
C PHE A 45 17.18 7.34 -12.69
N GLN A 46 17.78 6.79 -11.65
CA GLN A 46 18.62 5.60 -11.71
C GLN A 46 18.07 4.54 -10.77
N ARG A 47 18.18 3.27 -11.18
CA ARG A 47 17.86 2.14 -10.32
C ARG A 47 18.84 2.10 -9.16
N VAL A 48 18.32 2.06 -7.93
CA VAL A 48 19.09 1.97 -6.70
C VAL A 48 18.52 0.87 -5.83
N GLU A 49 19.40 0.04 -5.28
CA GLU A 49 19.07 -0.97 -4.28
C GLU A 49 19.14 -0.38 -2.87
N PHE A 50 18.17 -0.75 -2.05
CA PHE A 50 18.06 -0.40 -0.65
C PHE A 50 18.61 -1.56 0.19
N THR A 51 19.59 -1.26 1.03
CA THR A 51 20.29 -2.27 1.85
C THR A 51 19.93 -2.20 3.34
N ASP A 52 19.34 -1.10 3.79
CA ASP A 52 19.04 -0.84 5.21
C ASP A 52 17.67 -1.38 5.66
N GLY A 53 16.90 -1.95 4.72
CA GLY A 53 15.55 -2.48 4.96
C GLY A 53 14.50 -1.43 5.28
N ARG A 54 14.84 -0.13 5.30
CA ARG A 54 13.85 0.95 5.51
C ARG A 54 12.97 1.08 4.30
N ARG A 55 13.56 0.99 3.10
CA ARG A 55 12.85 1.17 1.83
C ARG A 55 12.78 -0.11 1.02
N GLY A 56 11.71 -0.21 0.26
CA GLY A 56 11.36 -1.35 -0.57
C GLY A 56 9.87 -1.37 -0.93
N GLY A 57 9.57 -1.94 -2.10
CA GLY A 57 8.23 -1.99 -2.65
C GLY A 57 7.59 -0.62 -2.84
N VAL A 58 6.26 -0.62 -2.97
CA VAL A 58 5.43 0.57 -3.20
C VAL A 58 5.07 1.28 -1.87
N LEU A 59 4.92 0.51 -0.79
CA LEU A 59 4.45 0.98 0.52
C LEU A 59 5.39 1.98 1.20
N THR A 60 6.68 1.96 0.86
CA THR A 60 7.70 2.85 1.46
C THR A 60 8.13 3.97 0.51
N GLN A 61 7.48 4.12 -0.65
CA GLN A 61 7.76 5.21 -1.57
C GLN A 61 7.14 6.51 -1.08
N ALA A 62 7.91 7.60 -1.12
CA ALA A 62 7.44 8.92 -0.70
C ALA A 62 6.15 9.38 -1.40
N SER A 63 5.92 9.00 -2.66
CA SER A 63 4.68 9.30 -3.37
C SER A 63 3.46 8.73 -2.66
N ILE A 64 3.51 7.46 -2.25
CA ILE A 64 2.43 6.78 -1.53
C ILE A 64 2.32 7.30 -0.10
N LEU A 65 3.45 7.48 0.59
CA LEU A 65 3.48 8.02 1.94
C LEU A 65 2.92 9.44 2.01
N THR A 66 3.13 10.24 0.96
CA THR A 66 2.55 11.59 0.81
C THR A 66 1.06 11.52 0.49
N LEU A 67 0.67 10.69 -0.49
CA LEU A 67 -0.73 10.49 -0.88
C LEU A 67 -1.61 10.08 0.31
N THR A 68 -1.04 9.30 1.22
CA THR A 68 -1.72 8.74 2.40
C THR A 68 -1.51 9.57 3.67
N SER A 69 -1.06 10.82 3.55
CA SER A 69 -0.89 11.75 4.67
C SER A 69 -1.88 12.93 4.59
N ASN A 70 -1.87 13.76 5.64
CA ASN A 70 -2.52 15.07 5.63
C ASN A 70 -1.51 16.16 5.24
N PRO A 71 -1.94 17.36 4.82
CA PRO A 71 -1.02 18.43 4.42
C PRO A 71 0.02 18.80 5.48
N THR A 72 -0.32 18.65 6.76
CA THR A 72 0.53 19.08 7.89
C THR A 72 1.11 17.94 8.72
N ARG A 73 0.66 16.69 8.52
CA ARG A 73 1.01 15.54 9.38
C ARG A 73 0.77 14.19 8.71
N THR A 74 1.35 13.14 9.27
CA THR A 74 1.03 11.76 8.89
C THR A 74 -0.43 11.42 9.19
N SER A 75 -0.95 10.34 8.58
CA SER A 75 -2.28 9.82 8.87
C SER A 75 -2.27 8.30 8.88
N PRO A 76 -2.12 7.66 10.07
CA PRO A 76 -2.22 6.21 10.21
C PRO A 76 -3.54 5.66 9.65
N VAL A 77 -4.62 6.41 9.83
CA VAL A 77 -5.95 6.12 9.24
C VAL A 77 -5.86 5.97 7.71
N LYS A 78 -5.38 7.01 7.01
CA LYS A 78 -5.30 6.99 5.54
C LYS A 78 -4.30 5.95 5.02
N ARG A 79 -3.15 5.78 5.70
CA ARG A 79 -2.15 4.75 5.37
C ARG A 79 -2.73 3.35 5.49
N GLY A 80 -3.36 3.05 6.63
CA GLY A 80 -4.01 1.78 6.88
C GLY A 80 -5.14 1.50 5.90
N LYS A 81 -6.00 2.49 5.65
CA LYS A 81 -7.09 2.39 4.66
C LYS A 81 -6.54 2.05 3.28
N TRP A 82 -5.48 2.75 2.86
CA TRP A 82 -4.84 2.49 1.57
C TRP A 82 -4.30 1.07 1.48
N ILE A 83 -3.69 0.54 2.54
CA ILE A 83 -3.20 -0.85 2.60
C ILE A 83 -4.38 -1.84 2.51
N MET A 84 -5.45 -1.60 3.27
CA MET A 84 -6.65 -2.43 3.25
C MET A 84 -7.29 -2.49 1.86
N GLU A 85 -7.36 -1.35 1.16
CA GLU A 85 -7.94 -1.24 -0.19
C GLU A 85 -7.04 -1.73 -1.31
N ASN A 86 -5.72 -1.56 -1.18
CA ASN A 86 -4.77 -1.77 -2.28
C ASN A 86 -3.85 -2.96 -2.11
N ILE A 87 -3.79 -3.54 -0.92
CA ILE A 87 -2.98 -4.73 -0.63
C ILE A 87 -3.85 -5.89 -0.16
N LEU A 88 -4.76 -5.65 0.81
CA LEU A 88 -5.51 -6.73 1.47
C LEU A 88 -6.89 -7.04 0.87
N GLY A 89 -7.41 -6.18 -0.01
CA GLY A 89 -8.72 -6.38 -0.64
C GLY A 89 -9.90 -6.33 0.36
N THR A 90 -9.71 -5.67 1.50
CA THR A 90 -10.67 -5.60 2.61
C THR A 90 -10.94 -4.14 2.98
N PRO A 91 -11.51 -3.33 2.06
CA PRO A 91 -11.76 -1.90 2.30
C PRO A 91 -12.52 -1.69 3.62
N PRO A 92 -12.13 -0.72 4.46
CA PRO A 92 -12.89 -0.40 5.66
C PRO A 92 -14.28 0.16 5.29
N PRO A 93 -15.28 0.05 6.19
CA PRO A 93 -16.59 0.67 5.97
C PRO A 93 -16.45 2.19 5.84
N GLU A 94 -17.45 2.81 5.22
CA GLU A 94 -17.51 4.27 5.15
C GLU A 94 -17.55 4.89 6.56
N PRO A 95 -16.86 6.02 6.78
CA PRO A 95 -16.90 6.69 8.06
C PRO A 95 -18.32 7.20 8.37
N PRO A 96 -18.75 7.21 9.64
CA PRO A 96 -19.98 7.89 10.05
C PRO A 96 -19.99 9.38 9.66
N ALA A 97 -21.18 9.97 9.51
CA ALA A 97 -21.32 11.36 9.08
C ALA A 97 -20.75 12.39 10.09
N ASP A 98 -20.73 12.07 11.39
CA ASP A 98 -20.36 12.99 12.48
C ASP A 98 -19.11 12.54 13.24
N VAL A 99 -18.00 12.25 12.55
CA VAL A 99 -16.74 11.89 13.22
C VAL A 99 -16.03 13.15 13.73
N PRO A 100 -15.72 13.26 15.03
CA PRO A 100 -14.95 14.38 15.55
C PRO A 100 -13.55 14.41 14.94
N LEU A 101 -13.09 15.59 14.56
CA LEU A 101 -11.74 15.81 14.05
C LEU A 101 -10.68 15.52 15.14
N LEU A 102 -9.61 14.82 14.76
CA LEU A 102 -8.48 14.50 15.65
C LEU A 102 -7.78 15.78 16.16
N GLU A 103 -7.93 16.89 15.43
CA GLU A 103 -7.45 18.24 15.74
C GLU A 103 -7.74 18.64 17.19
N ALA A 104 -8.95 18.37 17.71
CA ALA A 104 -9.31 18.72 19.09
C ALA A 104 -8.47 17.94 20.13
N THR A 105 -8.16 16.68 19.86
CA THR A 105 -7.29 15.85 20.72
C THR A 105 -5.84 16.31 20.63
N SER A 106 -5.38 16.71 19.43
CA SER A 106 -4.03 17.21 19.19
C SER A 106 -3.76 18.55 19.89
N GLU A 107 -4.70 19.50 19.82
CA GLU A 107 -4.58 20.80 20.48
C GLU A 107 -4.52 20.67 22.00
N SER A 108 -5.27 19.71 22.55
CA SER A 108 -5.30 19.45 23.99
C SER A 108 -4.07 18.66 24.49
N ASN A 109 -3.32 18.01 23.60
CA ASN A 109 -2.19 17.12 23.95
C ASN A 109 -0.98 17.28 23.01
N PRO A 110 -0.40 18.49 22.88
CA PRO A 110 0.60 18.80 21.85
C PRO A 110 1.94 18.07 22.02
N ASN A 111 2.22 17.55 23.22
CA ASN A 111 3.47 16.85 23.53
C ASN A 111 3.39 15.32 23.32
N LEU A 112 2.19 14.80 23.01
CA LEU A 112 2.02 13.38 22.72
C LEU A 112 2.38 13.08 21.26
N SER A 113 2.90 11.88 21.02
CA SER A 113 3.04 11.35 19.67
C SER A 113 1.69 11.18 18.99
N LEU A 114 1.66 11.14 17.65
CA LEU A 114 0.41 10.91 16.92
C LEU A 114 -0.28 9.60 17.33
N ARG A 115 0.49 8.54 17.62
CA ARG A 115 -0.05 7.28 18.14
C ARG A 115 -0.82 7.49 19.44
N GLU A 116 -0.19 8.12 20.43
CA GLU A 116 -0.81 8.35 21.73
C GLU A 116 -2.07 9.22 21.60
N GLN A 117 -2.04 10.24 20.73
CA GLN A 117 -3.23 11.05 20.43
C GLN A 117 -4.36 10.21 19.81
N MET A 118 -4.04 9.31 18.89
CA MET A 118 -5.03 8.42 18.28
C MET A 118 -5.57 7.37 19.26
N GLU A 119 -4.72 6.82 20.12
CA GLU A 119 -5.14 5.89 21.17
C GLU A 119 -6.09 6.56 22.18
N LEU A 120 -5.86 7.84 22.52
CA LEU A 120 -6.80 8.64 23.30
C LEU A 120 -8.13 8.84 22.56
N HIS A 121 -8.08 9.20 21.28
CA HIS A 121 -9.27 9.40 20.46
C HIS A 121 -10.13 8.12 20.35
N ARG A 122 -9.49 6.96 20.26
CA ARG A 122 -10.17 5.64 20.15
C ARG A 122 -10.70 5.09 21.47
N ARG A 123 -10.61 5.83 22.58
CA ARG A 123 -11.31 5.43 23.81
C ARG A 123 -12.82 5.42 23.62
N ASP A 124 -13.33 6.12 22.61
CA ASP A 124 -14.70 5.98 22.16
C ASP A 124 -14.95 4.58 21.53
N PRO A 125 -15.83 3.75 22.11
CA PRO A 125 -16.14 2.42 21.59
C PRO A 125 -16.66 2.40 20.14
N GLY A 126 -17.31 3.47 19.69
CA GLY A 126 -17.80 3.63 18.32
C GLY A 126 -16.68 3.75 17.29
N CYS A 127 -15.53 4.29 17.69
CA CYS A 127 -14.36 4.46 16.81
C CYS A 127 -13.44 3.24 16.83
N ALA A 128 -13.28 2.60 17.99
CA ALA A 128 -12.29 1.55 18.20
C ALA A 128 -12.46 0.32 17.30
N SER A 129 -13.70 -0.06 16.98
CA SER A 129 -14.03 -1.28 16.25
C SER A 129 -13.50 -1.25 14.81
N CYS A 130 -13.70 -0.14 14.10
CA CYS A 130 -13.28 0.03 12.71
C CYS A 130 -11.80 0.42 12.60
N HIS A 131 -11.30 1.20 13.56
CA HIS A 131 -9.91 1.68 13.54
C HIS A 131 -8.87 0.64 13.94
N ARG A 132 -9.26 -0.47 14.60
CA ARG A 132 -8.30 -1.47 15.12
C ARG A 132 -7.33 -1.97 14.05
N VAL A 133 -7.82 -2.31 12.88
CA VAL A 133 -6.98 -2.86 11.80
C VAL A 133 -6.23 -1.73 11.10
N MET A 134 -6.97 -0.72 10.68
CA MET A 134 -6.49 0.41 9.91
C MET A 134 -5.36 1.15 10.62
N ASP A 135 -5.54 1.52 11.89
CA ASP A 135 -4.52 2.27 12.61
C ASP A 135 -3.29 1.41 12.88
N THR A 136 -3.47 0.12 13.20
CA THR A 136 -2.35 -0.79 13.42
C THR A 136 -1.47 -0.84 12.17
N LEU A 137 -2.06 -1.03 11.00
CA LEU A 137 -1.34 -1.00 9.72
C LEU A 137 -0.66 0.35 9.47
N GLY A 138 -1.37 1.46 9.76
CA GLY A 138 -0.84 2.81 9.61
C GLY A 138 0.36 3.11 10.51
N PHE A 139 0.29 2.68 11.78
CA PHE A 139 1.35 2.87 12.76
C PHE A 139 2.66 2.19 12.33
N GLY A 140 2.58 1.07 11.62
CA GLY A 140 3.75 0.39 11.06
C GLY A 140 4.62 1.25 10.13
N PHE A 141 4.08 2.36 9.62
CA PHE A 141 4.80 3.28 8.76
C PHE A 141 5.10 4.63 9.43
N GLU A 142 4.86 4.81 10.73
CA GLU A 142 5.03 6.11 11.37
C GLU A 142 6.47 6.60 11.45
N ASN A 143 7.47 5.72 11.27
CA ASN A 143 8.85 6.12 11.02
C ASN A 143 9.03 6.94 9.74
N PHE A 144 8.03 6.98 8.86
CA PHE A 144 7.99 7.90 7.74
C PHE A 144 7.15 9.14 8.06
N ASP A 145 7.74 10.32 7.90
CA ASP A 145 7.01 11.59 7.99
C ASP A 145 5.95 11.74 6.88
N ALA A 146 5.23 12.85 6.88
CA ALA A 146 4.13 13.10 5.96
C ALA A 146 4.54 13.08 4.48
N VAL A 147 5.83 13.23 4.17
CA VAL A 147 6.35 13.23 2.80
C VAL A 147 7.31 12.07 2.53
N GLY A 148 7.45 11.14 3.47
CA GLY A 148 8.21 9.91 3.32
C GLY A 148 9.69 9.97 3.71
N ARG A 149 10.12 10.96 4.50
CA ARG A 149 11.45 10.94 5.13
C ARG A 149 11.44 10.06 6.37
N TRP A 150 12.56 9.41 6.64
CA TRP A 150 12.71 8.62 7.86
C TRP A 150 12.85 9.53 9.10
N ARG A 151 12.24 9.12 10.21
CA ARG A 151 12.32 9.76 11.51
C ARG A 151 12.21 8.72 12.64
N ASP A 152 12.92 8.97 13.73
CA ASP A 152 12.86 8.15 14.95
C ASP A 152 12.00 8.80 16.04
N LYS A 153 11.65 10.09 15.87
CA LYS A 153 10.85 10.86 16.82
C LYS A 153 9.72 11.63 16.15
N ASP A 154 8.62 11.79 16.88
CA ASP A 154 7.46 12.61 16.55
C ASP A 154 7.17 13.55 17.72
N ASN A 155 7.15 14.86 17.49
CA ASN A 155 6.99 15.87 18.55
C ASN A 155 7.91 15.66 19.77
N GLY A 156 9.13 15.16 19.54
CA GLY A 156 10.11 14.86 20.58
C GLY A 156 9.95 13.50 21.28
N ALA A 157 8.80 12.84 21.13
CA ALA A 157 8.56 11.48 21.60
C ALA A 157 9.15 10.45 20.63
N ALA A 158 9.61 9.30 21.15
CA ALA A 158 10.08 8.20 20.31
C ALA A 158 8.91 7.55 19.57
N ILE A 159 9.12 7.18 18.31
CA ILE A 159 8.10 6.51 17.50
C ILE A 159 8.06 5.03 17.84
N ASP A 160 6.86 4.51 18.12
CA ASP A 160 6.57 3.09 18.20
C ASP A 160 5.79 2.62 16.95
N PRO A 161 6.48 2.01 15.97
CA PRO A 161 5.87 1.49 14.76
C PRO A 161 5.41 0.02 14.92
N SER A 162 5.36 -0.52 16.14
CA SER A 162 4.97 -1.91 16.35
C SER A 162 3.46 -2.13 16.32
N GLY A 163 3.03 -3.36 16.12
CA GLY A 163 1.60 -3.68 16.13
C GLY A 163 1.32 -5.16 16.10
N VAL A 164 0.06 -5.50 16.40
CA VAL A 164 -0.47 -6.87 16.34
C VAL A 164 -1.71 -6.87 15.48
N LEU A 165 -1.68 -7.63 14.39
CA LEU A 165 -2.82 -7.79 13.49
C LEU A 165 -3.93 -8.62 14.17
N PRO A 166 -5.20 -8.50 13.73
CA PRO A 166 -6.30 -9.31 14.26
C PRO A 166 -6.08 -10.82 14.20
N SER A 167 -5.28 -11.27 13.23
CA SER A 167 -4.88 -12.66 13.02
C SER A 167 -3.79 -13.14 14.01
N GLY A 168 -3.16 -12.22 14.77
CA GLY A 168 -2.22 -12.51 15.84
C GLY A 168 -0.75 -12.27 15.48
N GLU A 169 -0.42 -12.06 14.20
CA GLU A 169 0.94 -11.71 13.78
C GLU A 169 1.34 -10.34 14.33
N SER A 170 2.59 -10.23 14.77
CA SER A 170 3.17 -8.99 15.27
C SER A 170 4.28 -8.49 14.36
N PHE A 171 4.51 -7.17 14.38
CA PHE A 171 5.60 -6.51 13.67
C PHE A 171 6.15 -5.38 14.52
N ARG A 172 7.40 -4.98 14.27
CA ARG A 172 8.12 -3.89 14.99
C ARG A 172 8.57 -2.76 14.07
N GLY A 173 8.03 -2.68 12.87
CA GLY A 173 8.35 -1.63 11.92
C GLY A 173 7.91 -1.94 10.49
N PRO A 174 8.20 -1.04 9.55
CA PRO A 174 7.68 -1.13 8.18
C PRO A 174 8.20 -2.37 7.45
N ALA A 175 9.46 -2.75 7.66
CA ALA A 175 10.06 -3.93 7.03
C ALA A 175 9.38 -5.23 7.47
N GLU A 176 9.13 -5.38 8.78
CA GLU A 176 8.44 -6.56 9.32
C GLU A 176 6.96 -6.55 8.89
N LEU A 177 6.29 -5.40 8.90
CA LEU A 177 4.90 -5.29 8.43
C LEU A 177 4.77 -5.69 6.95
N VAL A 178 5.65 -5.20 6.07
CA VAL A 178 5.65 -5.57 4.65
C VAL A 178 5.82 -7.08 4.48
N ARG A 179 6.73 -7.71 5.24
CA ARG A 179 6.92 -9.17 5.21
C ARG A 179 5.69 -9.94 5.70
N THR A 180 4.98 -9.42 6.70
CA THR A 180 3.72 -10.01 7.18
C THR A 180 2.64 -9.89 6.10
N LEU A 181 2.49 -8.72 5.48
CA LEU A 181 1.52 -8.50 4.40
C LEU A 181 1.81 -9.38 3.17
N SER A 182 3.08 -9.63 2.85
CA SER A 182 3.46 -10.50 1.74
C SER A 182 3.15 -11.98 1.96
N GLN A 183 2.79 -12.41 3.18
CA GLN A 183 2.34 -13.78 3.43
C GLN A 183 0.95 -14.04 2.81
N SER A 184 0.11 -13.01 2.70
CA SER A 184 -1.18 -13.05 1.99
C SER A 184 -1.01 -12.84 0.47
N LYS A 185 0.00 -13.48 -0.12
CA LYS A 185 0.38 -13.31 -1.54
C LYS A 185 -0.75 -13.64 -2.52
N ASP A 186 -1.58 -14.63 -2.21
CA ASP A 186 -2.70 -15.06 -3.07
C ASP A 186 -3.85 -14.04 -3.03
N ASP A 187 -4.12 -13.45 -1.86
CA ASP A 187 -5.11 -12.38 -1.72
C ASP A 187 -4.65 -11.12 -2.47
N PHE A 188 -3.35 -10.80 -2.37
CA PHE A 188 -2.78 -9.70 -3.14
C PHE A 188 -2.84 -9.95 -4.65
N ALA A 189 -2.50 -11.17 -5.10
CA ALA A 189 -2.58 -11.56 -6.51
C ALA A 189 -4.02 -11.48 -7.03
N ARG A 190 -5.00 -11.95 -6.25
CA ARG A 190 -6.42 -11.80 -6.56
C ARG A 190 -6.83 -10.35 -6.68
N LEU A 191 -6.50 -9.51 -5.70
CA LEU A 191 -6.85 -8.09 -5.72
C LEU A 191 -6.25 -7.37 -6.94
N LEU A 192 -5.00 -7.68 -7.27
CA LEU A 192 -4.33 -7.11 -8.43
C LEU A 192 -5.01 -7.58 -9.73
N THR A 193 -5.37 -8.87 -9.80
CA THR A 193 -6.13 -9.44 -10.91
C THR A 193 -7.49 -8.75 -11.08
N ASP A 194 -8.23 -8.55 -10.00
CA ASP A 194 -9.53 -7.88 -10.01
C ASP A 194 -9.43 -6.46 -10.58
N LYS A 195 -8.45 -5.69 -10.10
CA LYS A 195 -8.21 -4.31 -10.53
C LYS A 195 -7.74 -4.23 -11.98
N MET A 196 -6.81 -5.09 -12.39
CA MET A 196 -6.31 -5.10 -13.75
C MET A 196 -7.37 -5.59 -14.75
N LEU A 197 -8.19 -6.57 -14.38
CA LEU A 197 -9.30 -7.02 -15.21
C LEU A 197 -10.38 -5.92 -15.33
N THR A 198 -10.74 -5.26 -14.22
CA THR A 198 -11.64 -4.09 -14.23
C THR A 198 -11.14 -3.02 -15.20
N TYR A 199 -9.84 -2.68 -15.13
CA TYR A 199 -9.22 -1.73 -16.04
C TYR A 199 -9.28 -2.21 -17.50
N ALA A 200 -8.95 -3.46 -17.78
CA ALA A 200 -8.94 -4.03 -19.13
C ALA A 200 -10.35 -4.11 -19.76
N LEU A 201 -11.38 -4.36 -18.95
CA LEU A 201 -12.76 -4.44 -19.40
C LEU A 201 -13.43 -3.07 -19.52
N GLY A 202 -12.98 -2.08 -18.73
CA GLY A 202 -13.62 -0.76 -18.65
C GLY A 202 -14.95 -0.76 -17.89
N ARG A 203 -15.20 -1.81 -17.09
CA ARG A 203 -16.39 -1.97 -16.23
C ARG A 203 -16.01 -2.69 -14.94
N GLY A 204 -16.85 -2.57 -13.91
CA GLY A 204 -16.74 -3.39 -12.70
C GLY A 204 -16.89 -4.88 -13.01
N LEU A 205 -16.30 -5.72 -12.15
CA LEU A 205 -16.49 -7.16 -12.20
C LEU A 205 -17.86 -7.56 -11.67
N GLU A 206 -18.45 -8.55 -12.32
CA GLU A 206 -19.74 -9.13 -11.99
C GLU A 206 -19.55 -10.56 -11.44
N PRO A 207 -20.57 -11.16 -10.81
CA PRO A 207 -20.45 -12.50 -10.24
C PRO A 207 -19.96 -13.57 -11.23
N TYR A 208 -20.27 -13.42 -12.52
CA TYR A 208 -19.84 -14.36 -13.57
C TYR A 208 -18.36 -14.21 -13.97
N ASP A 209 -17.69 -13.10 -13.64
CA ASP A 209 -16.26 -12.92 -13.90
C ASP A 209 -15.39 -13.67 -12.88
N LYS A 210 -15.96 -14.12 -11.75
CA LYS A 210 -15.24 -14.77 -10.65
C LYS A 210 -14.44 -15.98 -11.11
N CYS A 211 -15.01 -16.83 -11.97
CA CYS A 211 -14.32 -18.02 -12.48
C CYS A 211 -13.06 -17.65 -13.29
N ALA A 212 -13.10 -16.56 -14.06
CA ALA A 212 -11.94 -16.08 -14.80
C ALA A 212 -10.84 -15.58 -13.85
N VAL A 213 -11.21 -14.83 -12.80
CA VAL A 213 -10.26 -14.39 -11.77
C VAL A 213 -9.62 -15.59 -11.06
N ASP A 214 -10.43 -16.56 -10.64
CA ASP A 214 -9.95 -17.75 -9.92
C ASP A 214 -8.92 -18.54 -10.75
N GLU A 215 -9.20 -18.71 -12.05
CA GLU A 215 -8.29 -19.37 -12.99
C GLU A 215 -7.00 -18.57 -13.21
N ILE A 216 -7.08 -17.25 -13.39
CA ILE A 216 -5.91 -16.39 -13.57
C ILE A 216 -5.02 -16.42 -12.32
N VAL A 217 -5.60 -16.29 -11.13
CA VAL A 217 -4.85 -16.33 -9.86
C VAL A 217 -4.13 -17.66 -9.69
N LYS A 218 -4.77 -18.77 -10.05
CA LYS A 218 -4.13 -20.08 -10.04
C LYS A 218 -2.94 -20.14 -11.00
N GLN A 219 -3.10 -19.66 -12.23
CA GLN A 219 -2.01 -19.61 -13.22
C GLN A 219 -0.84 -18.74 -12.73
N ILE A 220 -1.13 -17.59 -12.14
CA ILE A 220 -0.12 -16.70 -11.54
C ILE A 220 0.63 -17.43 -10.43
N ALA A 221 -0.07 -18.15 -9.54
CA ALA A 221 0.57 -18.90 -8.46
C ALA A 221 1.44 -20.07 -8.97
N ASP A 222 0.96 -20.79 -9.99
CA ASP A 222 1.69 -21.90 -10.63
C ASP A 222 2.97 -21.42 -11.36
N ASP A 223 3.01 -20.15 -11.77
CA ASP A 223 4.13 -19.51 -12.45
C ASP A 223 4.84 -18.46 -11.56
N GLU A 224 5.01 -18.75 -10.27
CA GLU A 224 5.84 -17.95 -9.34
C GLU A 224 5.48 -16.44 -9.31
N TYR A 225 4.20 -16.15 -9.52
CA TYR A 225 3.61 -14.82 -9.51
C TYR A 225 4.15 -13.85 -10.59
N ARG A 226 4.56 -14.34 -11.75
CA ARG A 226 5.06 -13.49 -12.86
C ARG A 226 4.04 -12.48 -13.37
N PHE A 227 4.49 -11.27 -13.66
CA PHE A 227 3.64 -10.20 -14.19
C PHE A 227 3.06 -10.56 -15.57
N SER A 228 3.85 -11.19 -16.44
CA SER A 228 3.41 -11.59 -17.77
C SER A 228 2.26 -12.61 -17.74
N THR A 229 2.24 -13.50 -16.74
CA THR A 229 1.18 -14.48 -16.54
C THR A 229 -0.14 -13.83 -16.14
N LEU A 230 -0.11 -12.77 -15.32
CA LEU A 230 -1.29 -11.95 -15.04
C LEU A 230 -1.85 -11.31 -16.32
N VAL A 231 -1.01 -10.67 -17.13
CA VAL A 231 -1.44 -10.02 -18.37
C VAL A 231 -1.99 -11.05 -19.36
N THR A 232 -1.29 -12.15 -19.56
CA THR A 232 -1.68 -13.23 -20.47
C THR A 232 -3.00 -13.87 -20.03
N GLY A 233 -3.15 -14.16 -18.74
CA GLY A 233 -4.38 -14.66 -18.17
C GLY A 233 -5.57 -13.75 -18.44
N ILE A 234 -5.39 -12.42 -18.27
CA ILE A 234 -6.42 -11.44 -18.59
C ILE A 234 -6.77 -11.45 -20.08
N VAL A 235 -5.79 -11.31 -20.98
CA VAL A 235 -6.10 -11.19 -22.43
C VAL A 235 -6.63 -12.48 -23.05
N LEU A 236 -6.34 -13.63 -22.45
CA LEU A 236 -6.86 -14.93 -22.89
C LEU A 236 -8.20 -15.30 -22.22
N SER A 237 -8.63 -14.57 -21.21
CA SER A 237 -9.87 -14.82 -20.48
C SER A 237 -11.14 -14.61 -21.31
N GLU A 238 -12.20 -15.34 -20.98
CA GLU A 238 -13.50 -15.19 -21.62
C GLU A 238 -14.07 -13.76 -21.50
N PRO A 239 -14.07 -13.10 -20.31
CA PRO A 239 -14.58 -11.74 -20.18
C PRO A 239 -13.89 -10.73 -21.11
N PHE A 240 -12.60 -10.91 -21.38
CA PHE A 240 -11.83 -10.03 -22.27
C PHE A 240 -12.08 -10.32 -23.75
N ARG A 241 -12.09 -11.61 -24.13
CA ARG A 241 -12.19 -12.03 -25.54
C ARG A 241 -13.62 -11.99 -26.09
N MET A 242 -14.61 -12.22 -25.23
CA MET A 242 -16.01 -12.36 -25.62
C MET A 242 -16.85 -11.16 -25.17
N ARG A 243 -16.31 -9.95 -25.39
CA ARG A 243 -17.05 -8.70 -25.13
C ARG A 243 -18.27 -8.64 -26.04
N ARG A 244 -19.45 -8.43 -25.46
CA ARG A 244 -20.62 -8.03 -26.25
C ARG A 244 -20.25 -6.73 -26.96
N GLY A 245 -20.35 -6.71 -28.29
CA GLY A 245 -20.11 -5.50 -29.06
C GLY A 245 -20.99 -4.37 -28.54
N GLU A 246 -20.43 -3.15 -28.47
CA GLU A 246 -21.27 -1.96 -28.30
C GLU A 246 -22.28 -1.99 -29.45
N GLU A 247 -23.59 -2.00 -29.15
CA GLU A 247 -24.58 -1.71 -30.19
C GLU A 247 -24.15 -0.38 -30.82
N ALA A 248 -23.90 -0.39 -32.13
CA ALA A 248 -23.63 0.83 -32.86
C ALA A 248 -24.79 1.78 -32.56
N LYS A 249 -24.51 2.90 -31.88
CA LYS A 249 -25.53 3.93 -31.65
C LYS A 249 -26.08 4.33 -33.04
N PRO A 250 -27.40 4.30 -33.23
CA PRO A 250 -28.02 4.60 -34.52
C PRO A 250 -27.75 6.04 -34.97
#